data_AF-A0A953Z7F7-F1
#
_entry.id   AF-A0A953Z7F7-F1
#
_cell.length_a   1.000
_cell.length_b   1.000
_cell.length_c   1.000
_cell.angle_alpha   90.00
_cell.angle_beta   90.00
_cell.angle_gamma   90.00
#
_symmetry.space_group_name_H-M   'P 1'
#
loop_
_entity.id
_entity.type
_entity.pdbx_description
1 polymer ?
#
loop_
_entity_poly.entity_id
_entity_poly.type
_entity_poly.pdbx_seq_one_letter_code
_entity_poly.pdbx_strand_id
1 'polypeptide(L)'
;MVGASVALGAVAQVQVVATIPDFADIAERIGGDAVTAISLTQGSEDLHLVRIRPSLLIKLRRADVFIQLGLDGEHAWVPALLRTARNDRIRPGAPGFCDASIGVPALEVPESVHRGAGPDLHPRGNPHYNLDPVRMRIAARNILACLVRVDADHRS
;
A
#
# COMPACT_ATOMS: atom_id res chain seq x y z
N MET A 1 35.58 37.60 -4.61
CA MET A 1 34.63 36.80 -3.81
C MET A 1 33.86 35.93 -4.80
N VAL A 2 34.24 34.67 -4.96
CA VAL A 2 33.52 33.73 -5.84
C VAL A 2 32.40 33.12 -5.00
N GLY A 3 31.15 33.46 -5.32
CA GLY A 3 29.98 32.88 -4.65
C GLY A 3 29.86 31.41 -5.02
N ALA A 4 29.96 30.53 -4.04
CA ALA A 4 29.67 29.12 -4.22
C ALA A 4 28.16 28.96 -4.41
N SER A 5 27.75 28.57 -5.61
CA SER A 5 26.37 28.15 -5.88
C SER A 5 26.18 26.77 -5.30
N VAL A 6 25.38 26.65 -4.23
CA VAL A 6 24.97 25.37 -3.67
C VAL A 6 23.90 24.81 -4.61
N ALA A 7 24.26 23.83 -5.42
CA ALA A 7 23.28 23.03 -6.13
C ALA A 7 22.51 22.21 -5.08
N LEU A 8 21.29 22.62 -4.76
CA LEU A 8 20.32 21.76 -4.09
C LEU A 8 20.02 20.60 -5.05
N GLY A 9 20.66 19.46 -4.82
CA GLY A 9 20.31 18.22 -5.52
C GLY A 9 18.85 17.90 -5.21
N ALA A 10 18.04 17.67 -6.24
CA ALA A 10 16.68 17.18 -6.06
C ALA A 10 16.75 15.84 -5.33
N VAL A 11 16.25 15.81 -4.09
CA VAL A 11 16.09 14.55 -3.35
C VAL A 11 15.06 13.72 -4.11
N ALA A 12 15.45 12.50 -4.50
CA ALA A 12 14.54 11.61 -5.22
C ALA A 12 13.41 11.17 -4.28
N GLN A 13 12.17 11.51 -4.62
CA GLN A 13 11.00 11.12 -3.82
C GLN A 13 10.77 9.61 -3.88
N VAL A 14 10.39 9.03 -2.74
CA VAL A 14 9.93 7.64 -2.63
C VAL A 14 8.63 7.48 -3.41
N GLN A 15 8.62 6.55 -4.36
CA GLN A 15 7.46 6.27 -5.22
C GLN A 15 6.56 5.23 -4.56
N VAL A 16 5.43 5.67 -4.01
CA VAL A 16 4.45 4.82 -3.35
C VAL A 16 3.32 4.45 -4.32
N VAL A 17 2.97 3.16 -4.34
CA VAL A 17 1.78 2.66 -5.03
C VAL A 17 0.89 1.96 -4.01
N ALA A 18 -0.27 2.54 -3.73
CA ALA A 18 -1.26 1.96 -2.84
C ALA A 18 -2.38 1.26 -3.62
N THR A 19 -3.02 0.25 -3.02
CA THR A 19 -4.20 -0.39 -3.63
C THR A 19 -5.42 0.52 -3.61
N ILE A 20 -5.61 1.32 -2.55
CA ILE A 20 -6.74 2.24 -2.35
C ILE A 20 -6.32 3.71 -2.17
N PRO A 21 -7.20 4.69 -2.48
CA PRO A 21 -6.90 6.12 -2.34
C PRO A 21 -6.53 6.55 -0.93
N ASP A 22 -7.18 5.99 0.10
CA ASP A 22 -6.95 6.37 1.50
C ASP A 22 -5.49 6.21 1.90
N PHE A 23 -4.84 5.15 1.43
CA PHE A 23 -3.46 4.85 1.76
C PHE A 23 -2.47 5.65 0.93
N ALA A 24 -2.83 6.05 -0.30
CA ALA A 24 -2.03 6.99 -1.06
C ALA A 24 -2.01 8.35 -0.35
N ASP A 25 -3.18 8.87 0.05
CA ASP A 25 -3.29 10.13 0.80
C ASP A 25 -2.53 10.07 2.14
N ILE A 26 -2.66 8.98 2.90
CA ILE A 26 -1.92 8.82 4.15
C ILE A 26 -0.41 8.75 3.94
N ALA A 27 0.06 8.05 2.91
CA ALA A 27 1.48 7.97 2.61
C ALA A 27 2.06 9.35 2.26
N GLU A 28 1.34 10.15 1.45
CA GLU A 28 1.74 11.53 1.13
C GLU A 28 1.72 12.43 2.36
N ARG A 29 0.69 12.33 3.22
CA ARG A 29 0.63 13.11 4.46
C ARG A 29 1.76 12.78 5.43
N ILE A 30 2.14 11.51 5.52
CA ILE A 30 3.24 11.06 6.38
C ILE A 30 4.59 11.50 5.80
N GLY A 31 4.79 11.30 4.49
CA GLY A 31 6.07 11.54 3.85
C GLY A 31 6.33 12.99 3.41
N GLY A 32 5.29 13.82 3.33
CA GLY A 32 5.40 15.19 2.83
C GLY A 32 6.09 15.25 1.47
N ASP A 33 7.04 16.18 1.32
CA ASP A 33 7.79 16.38 0.08
C ASP A 33 8.74 15.23 -0.28
N ALA A 34 8.97 14.26 0.61
CA ALA A 34 9.81 13.08 0.35
C ALA A 34 9.05 11.94 -0.34
N VAL A 35 7.72 11.99 -0.41
CA VAL A 35 6.88 10.92 -0.96
C VAL A 35 6.01 11.45 -2.09
N THR A 36 5.86 10.66 -3.13
CA THR A 36 4.73 10.78 -4.06
C THR A 36 3.97 9.46 -4.07
N ALA A 37 2.64 9.52 -3.98
CA ALA A 37 1.82 8.32 -3.94
C ALA A 37 0.75 8.32 -5.03
N ILE A 38 0.46 7.14 -5.55
CA ILE A 38 -0.69 6.91 -6.42
C ILE A 38 -1.48 5.71 -5.96
N SER A 39 -2.79 5.74 -6.21
CA SER A 39 -3.66 4.58 -6.02
C SER A 39 -3.80 3.75 -7.29
N LEU A 40 -4.02 2.45 -7.12
CA LEU A 40 -4.40 1.51 -8.18
C LEU A 40 -5.91 1.53 -8.46
N THR A 41 -6.73 1.81 -7.45
CA THR A 41 -8.18 1.99 -7.57
C THR A 41 -8.60 3.42 -7.32
N GLN A 42 -9.79 3.77 -7.80
CA GLN A 42 -10.53 4.98 -7.43
C GLN A 42 -11.53 4.66 -6.33
N GLY A 43 -11.98 5.68 -5.59
CA GLY A 43 -12.95 5.49 -4.49
C GLY A 43 -14.31 4.94 -4.93
N SER A 44 -14.63 4.97 -6.23
CA SER A 44 -15.84 4.39 -6.81
C SER A 44 -15.67 2.96 -7.34
N GLU A 45 -14.46 2.41 -7.34
CA GLU A 45 -14.18 1.05 -7.80
C GLU A 45 -14.32 0.04 -6.65
N ASP A 46 -14.89 -1.12 -6.93
CA ASP A 46 -14.91 -2.24 -5.97
C ASP A 46 -13.52 -2.88 -5.89
N LEU A 47 -12.91 -2.82 -4.70
CA LEU A 47 -11.58 -3.36 -4.43
C LEU A 47 -11.48 -4.88 -4.68
N HIS A 48 -12.58 -5.60 -4.55
CA HIS A 48 -12.61 -7.06 -4.69
C HIS A 48 -12.61 -7.49 -6.16
N LEU A 49 -13.05 -6.60 -7.06
CA LEU A 49 -13.29 -6.90 -8.47
C LEU A 49 -12.33 -6.18 -9.42
N VAL A 50 -11.17 -5.76 -8.91
CA VAL A 50 -10.16 -5.05 -9.71
C VAL A 50 -9.61 -5.92 -10.83
N ARG A 51 -9.75 -5.44 -12.06
CA ARG A 51 -9.17 -6.08 -13.24
C ARG A 51 -7.73 -5.64 -13.45
N ILE A 52 -6.81 -6.60 -13.51
CA ILE A 52 -5.42 -6.35 -13.88
C ILE A 52 -5.36 -5.82 -15.32
N ARG A 53 -4.68 -4.68 -15.50
CA ARG A 53 -4.49 -4.01 -16.79
C ARG A 53 -3.03 -3.52 -16.93
N PRO A 54 -2.46 -3.44 -18.15
CA PRO A 54 -1.05 -3.08 -18.35
C PRO A 54 -0.62 -1.78 -17.67
N SER A 55 -1.52 -0.80 -17.58
CA SER A 55 -1.26 0.46 -16.89
C SER A 55 -0.93 0.29 -15.40
N LEU A 56 -1.55 -0.67 -14.69
CA LEU A 56 -1.23 -0.94 -13.28
C LEU A 56 0.16 -1.56 -13.14
N LEU A 57 0.56 -2.42 -14.09
CA LEU A 57 1.89 -3.03 -14.09
C LEU A 57 2.98 -1.96 -14.28
N ILE A 58 2.75 -0.99 -15.16
CA ILE A 58 3.69 0.11 -15.39
C ILE A 58 3.91 0.92 -14.10
N LYS A 59 2.84 1.22 -13.35
CA LYS A 59 2.93 1.88 -12.04
C LYS A 59 3.84 1.10 -11.08
N LEU A 60 3.62 -0.20 -10.96
CA LEU A 60 4.35 -1.05 -10.01
C LEU A 60 5.82 -1.29 -10.38
N ARG A 61 6.20 -1.20 -11.65
CA ARG A 61 7.60 -1.39 -12.07
C ARG A 61 8.56 -0.40 -11.45
N ARG A 62 8.09 0.82 -11.16
CA ARG A 62 8.91 1.90 -10.60
C ARG A 62 8.73 2.10 -9.09
N ALA A 63 7.67 1.55 -8.52
CA ALA A 63 7.37 1.69 -7.09
C ALA A 63 8.53 1.27 -6.18
N ASP A 64 8.87 2.13 -5.23
CA ASP A 64 9.72 1.84 -4.08
C ASP A 64 8.93 1.12 -2.99
N VAL A 65 7.67 1.54 -2.81
CA VAL A 65 6.74 0.99 -1.80
C VAL A 65 5.42 0.59 -2.46
N PHE A 66 4.91 -0.58 -2.09
CA PHE A 66 3.57 -1.05 -2.39
C PHE A 66 2.78 -1.24 -1.10
N ILE A 67 1.58 -0.65 -1.02
CA ILE A 67 0.72 -0.70 0.16
C ILE A 67 -0.59 -1.40 -0.20
N GLN A 68 -0.91 -2.50 0.51
CA GLN A 68 -2.20 -3.18 0.44
C GLN A 68 -3.02 -2.99 1.71
N LEU A 69 -4.35 -3.07 1.58
CA LEU A 69 -5.34 -3.19 2.65
C LEU A 69 -5.04 -4.42 3.50
N GLY A 70 -4.80 -5.58 2.90
CA GLY A 70 -4.60 -6.80 3.67
C GLY A 70 -5.90 -7.37 4.21
N LEU A 71 -5.82 -8.25 5.22
CA LEU A 71 -6.94 -9.13 5.63
C LEU A 71 -7.63 -9.85 4.46
N ASP A 72 -6.85 -10.20 3.44
CA ASP A 72 -7.31 -10.83 2.19
C ASP A 72 -8.25 -9.98 1.33
N GLY A 73 -8.37 -8.66 1.58
CA GLY A 73 -9.19 -7.77 0.76
C GLY A 73 -8.82 -7.81 -0.74
N GLU A 74 -7.54 -7.97 -1.07
CA GLU A 74 -7.07 -7.97 -2.46
C GLU A 74 -6.59 -9.33 -2.98
N HIS A 75 -6.96 -10.43 -2.31
CA HIS A 75 -6.43 -11.77 -2.60
C HIS A 75 -6.62 -12.22 -4.06
N ALA A 76 -7.70 -11.78 -4.71
CA ALA A 76 -8.06 -12.18 -6.06
C ALA A 76 -7.11 -11.61 -7.14
N TRP A 77 -6.40 -10.51 -6.88
CA TRP A 77 -5.68 -9.78 -7.93
C TRP A 77 -4.26 -9.34 -7.56
N VAL A 78 -3.99 -8.93 -6.30
CA VAL A 78 -2.65 -8.46 -5.90
C VAL A 78 -1.56 -9.52 -6.11
N PRO A 79 -1.75 -10.81 -5.77
CA PRO A 79 -0.71 -11.81 -5.96
C PRO A 79 -0.29 -11.96 -7.44
N ALA A 80 -1.26 -11.98 -8.36
CA ALA A 80 -0.98 -12.08 -9.80
C ALA A 80 -0.35 -10.79 -10.33
N LEU A 81 -0.81 -9.63 -9.85
CA LEU A 81 -0.30 -8.33 -10.23
C LEU A 81 1.18 -8.18 -9.84
N LEU A 82 1.54 -8.45 -8.59
CA LEU A 82 2.92 -8.35 -8.10
C LEU A 82 3.88 -9.32 -8.79
N ARG A 83 3.45 -10.57 -9.05
CA ARG A 83 4.25 -11.54 -9.84
C ARG A 83 4.54 -11.01 -11.24
N THR A 84 3.56 -10.37 -11.87
CA THR A 84 3.67 -9.89 -13.24
C THR A 84 4.48 -8.59 -13.33
N ALA A 85 4.44 -7.74 -12.30
CA ALA A 85 5.15 -6.47 -12.26
C ALA A 85 6.68 -6.63 -12.28
N ARG A 86 7.22 -7.78 -11.81
CA ARG A 86 8.66 -8.09 -11.78
C ARG A 86 9.51 -7.00 -11.08
N ASN A 87 9.00 -6.45 -9.98
CA ASN A 87 9.73 -5.50 -9.14
C ASN A 87 10.03 -6.13 -7.78
N ASP A 88 11.30 -6.44 -7.52
CA ASP A 88 11.73 -7.19 -6.34
C ASP A 88 11.67 -6.37 -5.05
N ARG A 89 11.69 -5.03 -5.15
CA ARG A 89 11.59 -4.11 -4.00
C ARG A 89 10.25 -4.19 -3.28
N ILE A 90 9.20 -4.59 -3.99
CA ILE A 90 7.81 -4.58 -3.51
C ILE A 90 7.18 -5.98 -3.45
N ARG A 91 7.98 -7.04 -3.55
CA ARG A 91 7.44 -8.41 -3.37
C ARG A 91 7.10 -8.65 -1.89
N PRO A 92 6.15 -9.54 -1.58
CA PRO A 92 5.91 -9.96 -0.20
C PRO A 92 7.22 -10.36 0.49
N GLY A 93 7.48 -9.75 1.66
CA GLY A 93 8.71 -9.93 2.43
C GLY A 93 9.84 -8.92 2.12
N ALA A 94 9.75 -8.17 1.02
CA ALA A 94 10.70 -7.12 0.71
C ALA A 94 10.48 -5.85 1.58
N PRO A 95 11.50 -4.98 1.72
CA PRO A 95 11.38 -3.73 2.48
C PRO A 95 10.25 -2.82 2.00
N GLY A 96 9.97 -2.78 0.70
CA GLY A 96 8.92 -1.97 0.10
C GLY A 96 7.54 -2.59 0.09
N PHE A 97 7.34 -3.81 0.58
CA PHE A 97 6.00 -4.39 0.69
C PHE A 97 5.38 -4.04 2.05
N CYS A 98 4.23 -3.36 2.02
CA CYS A 98 3.46 -2.93 3.18
C CYS A 98 2.09 -3.60 3.21
N ASP A 99 1.87 -4.49 4.18
CA ASP A 99 0.54 -4.89 4.58
C ASP A 99 0.05 -3.95 5.68
N ALA A 100 -0.89 -3.06 5.35
CA ALA A 100 -1.35 -2.05 6.30
C ALA A 100 -2.21 -2.66 7.43
N SER A 101 -2.68 -3.89 7.29
CA SER A 101 -3.53 -4.56 8.30
C SER A 101 -2.76 -5.15 9.48
N ILE A 102 -1.43 -5.15 9.45
CA ILE A 102 -0.62 -5.79 10.51
C ILE A 102 -0.95 -5.17 11.88
N GLY A 103 -1.39 -6.02 12.82
CA GLY A 103 -1.79 -5.60 14.17
C GLY A 103 -3.16 -4.92 14.26
N VAL A 104 -3.91 -4.78 13.16
CA VAL A 104 -5.31 -4.36 13.19
C VAL A 104 -6.15 -5.50 13.78
N PRO A 105 -6.97 -5.27 14.82
CA PRO A 105 -7.90 -6.27 15.31
C PRO A 105 -8.95 -6.60 14.24
N ALA A 106 -8.85 -7.81 13.68
CA ALA A 106 -9.78 -8.33 12.69
C ALA A 106 -11.19 -8.47 13.29
N LEU A 107 -12.19 -8.05 12.52
CA LEU A 107 -13.60 -8.21 12.85
C LEU A 107 -14.22 -9.32 12.01
N GLU A 108 -15.32 -9.91 12.49
CA GLU A 108 -16.14 -10.83 11.69
C GLU A 108 -15.33 -11.98 11.07
N VAL A 109 -14.33 -12.47 11.79
CA VAL A 109 -13.55 -13.64 11.38
C VAL A 109 -14.48 -14.85 11.36
N PRO A 110 -14.71 -15.50 10.21
CA PRO A 110 -15.62 -16.64 10.13
C PRO A 110 -15.11 -17.83 10.95
N GLU A 111 -15.99 -18.50 11.69
CA GLU A 111 -15.66 -19.75 12.39
C GLU A 111 -15.32 -20.88 11.41
N SER A 112 -15.90 -20.83 10.20
CA SER A 112 -15.65 -21.77 9.12
C SER A 112 -15.81 -21.10 7.75
N VAL A 113 -15.05 -21.59 6.77
CA VAL A 113 -15.08 -21.14 5.37
C VAL A 113 -15.75 -22.24 4.55
N HIS A 114 -16.89 -21.95 3.93
CA HIS A 114 -17.62 -22.91 3.10
C HIS A 114 -17.77 -22.39 1.66
N ARG A 115 -17.73 -23.30 0.69
CA ARG A 115 -17.77 -22.99 -0.76
C ARG A 115 -19.01 -22.21 -1.22
N GLY A 116 -20.09 -22.19 -0.42
CA GLY A 116 -21.34 -21.49 -0.73
C GLY A 116 -21.45 -20.06 -0.18
N ALA A 117 -20.44 -19.53 0.53
CA ALA A 117 -20.54 -18.28 1.26
C ALA A 117 -20.48 -16.99 0.40
N GLY A 118 -20.45 -17.10 -0.93
CA GLY A 118 -20.41 -15.96 -1.84
C GLY A 118 -19.02 -15.33 -2.03
N PRO A 119 -18.93 -14.29 -2.87
CA PRO A 119 -17.65 -13.68 -3.27
C PRO A 119 -17.01 -12.78 -2.21
N ASP A 120 -17.79 -12.24 -1.26
CA ASP A 120 -17.32 -11.34 -0.20
C ASP A 120 -16.86 -12.10 1.06
N LEU A 121 -16.30 -13.29 0.86
CA LEU A 121 -15.80 -14.12 1.94
C LEU A 121 -14.36 -13.73 2.28
N HIS A 122 -14.15 -13.30 3.53
CA HIS A 122 -12.83 -12.94 4.04
C HIS A 122 -12.39 -13.89 5.15
N PRO A 123 -11.60 -14.94 4.84
CA PRO A 123 -11.13 -15.91 5.83
C PRO A 123 -10.35 -15.28 6.99
N ARG A 124 -9.74 -14.11 6.77
CA ARG A 124 -8.99 -13.37 7.78
C ARG A 124 -9.80 -12.25 8.47
N GLY A 125 -11.11 -12.23 8.27
CA GLY A 125 -12.03 -11.23 8.81
C GLY A 125 -12.26 -10.06 7.88
N ASN A 126 -13.22 -9.21 8.23
CA ASN A 126 -13.65 -8.07 7.45
C ASN A 126 -12.47 -7.10 7.17
N PRO A 127 -12.09 -6.88 5.90
CA PRO A 127 -10.94 -6.06 5.54
C PRO A 127 -11.22 -4.56 5.58
N HIS A 128 -12.48 -4.14 5.75
CA HIS A 128 -12.92 -2.74 5.67
C HIS A 128 -12.62 -1.94 6.95
N TYR A 129 -11.52 -2.27 7.62
CA TYR A 129 -11.04 -1.52 8.79
C TYR A 129 -10.65 -0.08 8.44
N ASN A 130 -10.44 0.21 7.15
CA ASN A 130 -10.15 1.55 6.66
C ASN A 130 -11.29 2.55 6.88
N LEU A 131 -12.50 2.05 7.15
CA LEU A 131 -13.67 2.87 7.49
C LEU A 131 -13.75 3.23 8.99
N ASP A 132 -12.82 2.73 9.81
CA ASP A 132 -12.72 3.06 11.22
C ASP A 132 -11.47 3.91 11.49
N PRO A 133 -11.61 5.18 11.94
CA PRO A 133 -10.46 6.07 12.19
C PRO A 133 -9.51 5.54 13.28
N VAL A 134 -10.00 4.78 14.26
CA VAL A 134 -9.18 4.20 15.33
C VAL A 134 -8.29 3.09 14.78
N ARG A 135 -8.84 2.24 13.90
CA ARG A 135 -8.07 1.19 13.22
C ARG A 135 -7.14 1.76 12.16
N MET A 136 -7.56 2.82 11.47
CA MET A 136 -6.72 3.52 10.50
C MET A 136 -5.47 4.16 11.11
N ARG A 137 -5.49 4.49 12.40
CA ARG A 137 -4.27 4.90 13.11
C ARG A 137 -3.22 3.78 13.17
N ILE A 138 -3.62 2.52 13.22
CA ILE A 138 -2.70 1.36 13.18
C ILE A 138 -2.13 1.24 11.76
N ALA A 139 -2.99 1.32 10.75
CA ALA A 139 -2.58 1.31 9.35
C ALA A 139 -1.59 2.42 9.01
N ALA A 140 -1.85 3.65 9.46
CA ALA A 140 -0.94 4.79 9.28
C ALA A 140 0.45 4.54 9.92
N ARG A 141 0.51 3.89 11.09
CA ARG A 141 1.78 3.51 11.71
C ARG A 141 2.52 2.44 10.90
N ASN A 142 1.81 1.49 10.32
CA ASN A 142 2.40 0.48 9.44
C ASN A 142 2.95 1.10 8.16
N ILE A 143 2.22 2.07 7.58
CA ILE A 143 2.66 2.84 6.42
C ILE A 143 3.93 3.63 6.76
N LEU A 144 3.95 4.37 7.88
CA LEU A 144 5.15 5.06 8.37
C LEU A 144 6.33 4.09 8.51
N ALA A 145 6.13 2.95 9.18
CA ALA A 145 7.19 1.96 9.36
C ALA A 145 7.71 1.43 8.02
N CYS A 146 6.84 1.27 7.01
CA CYS A 146 7.28 0.89 5.68
C CYS A 146 8.08 1.98 4.97
N LEU A 147 7.66 3.24 5.06
CA LEU A 147 8.41 4.37 4.49
C LEU A 147 9.81 4.44 5.11
N VAL A 148 9.93 4.34 6.44
CA VAL A 148 11.22 4.34 7.14
C VAL A 148 12.11 3.14 6.76
N ARG A 149 11.53 1.96 6.46
CA ARG A 149 12.33 0.80 5.99
C ARG A 149 12.97 1.04 4.62
N VAL A 150 12.32 1.82 3.76
CA VAL A 150 12.80 2.10 2.40
C VAL A 150 13.69 3.34 2.37
N ASP A 151 13.40 4.32 3.23
CA ASP A 151 14.11 5.59 3.29
C ASP A 151 14.32 6.00 4.75
N ALA A 152 15.41 5.50 5.33
CA ALA A 152 15.75 5.77 6.73
C ALA A 152 16.29 7.19 6.95
N ASP A 153 16.77 7.86 5.89
CA ASP A 153 17.38 9.18 5.97
C ASP A 153 16.33 10.27 6.28
N HIS A 154 15.05 10.02 5.94
CA HIS A 154 13.92 10.93 6.18
C HIS A 154 13.05 10.53 7.40
N ARG A 155 13.64 9.86 8.40
CA ARG A 155 12.88 9.33 9.55
C ARG A 155 12.38 10.37 10.56
N SER A 156 13.05 11.52 10.69
CA SER A 156 12.90 12.48 11.80
C SER A 156 11.76 13.48 11.62
#